data_AF-A0A969THX3-F1
#
_entry.id   AF-A0A969THX3-F1
#
_cell.length_a   1.000
_cell.length_b   1.000
_cell.length_c   1.000
_cell.angle_alpha   90.00
_cell.angle_beta   90.00
_cell.angle_gamma   90.00
#
_symmetry.space_group_name_H-M   'P 1'
#
loop_
_entity.id
_entity.type
_entity.pdbx_description
1 polymer ?
#
loop_
_entity_poly.entity_id
_entity_poly.type
_entity_poly.pdbx_seq_one_letter_code
_entity_poly.pdbx_strand_id
1 'polypeptide(L)'
;MQYYCPSCFVKIPREERQRPCPSCGTDAGQWQHQHTFVERMIHALQHPNPETRMMSIITLGNRRQVEAILPLTECAMGVSSDVIQSLQIVKSLIDMPECTEKTTALHMLTDHRASAVRRRVQEYLDEQASC
;
A
#
# COMPACT_ATOMS: atom_id res chain seq x y z
N MET A 1 12.17 -19.85 -2.83
CA MET A 1 11.76 -18.56 -2.24
C MET A 1 12.79 -17.51 -2.65
N GLN A 2 12.34 -16.37 -3.20
CA GLN A 2 13.20 -15.23 -3.51
C GLN A 2 13.23 -14.28 -2.32
N TYR A 3 14.41 -13.75 -1.98
CA TYR A 3 14.57 -12.77 -0.90
C TYR A 3 14.82 -11.39 -1.49
N TYR A 4 14.34 -10.37 -0.80
CA TYR A 4 14.48 -8.98 -1.18
C TYR A 4 15.05 -8.20 0.00
N CYS A 5 15.89 -7.20 -0.27
CA CYS A 5 16.28 -6.25 0.75
C CYS A 5 15.02 -5.51 1.24
N PRO A 6 14.76 -5.43 2.55
CA PRO A 6 13.55 -4.80 3.04
C PRO A 6 13.51 -3.28 2.81
N SER A 7 14.66 -2.64 2.57
CA SER A 7 14.77 -1.20 2.29
C SER A 7 14.70 -0.89 0.80
N CYS A 8 15.62 -1.41 -0.03
CA CYS A 8 15.70 -1.03 -1.45
C CYS A 8 15.05 -2.02 -2.43
N PHE A 9 14.53 -3.15 -1.95
CA PHE A 9 13.93 -4.20 -2.76
C PHE A 9 14.81 -4.79 -3.88
N VAL A 10 16.14 -4.67 -3.77
CA VAL A 10 17.04 -5.49 -4.61
C VAL A 10 16.87 -6.96 -4.22
N LYS A 11 16.95 -7.86 -5.20
CA LYS A 11 16.97 -9.31 -4.96
C LYS A 11 18.25 -9.67 -4.19
N ILE A 12 18.11 -10.47 -3.14
CA ILE A 12 19.20 -10.94 -2.29
C ILE A 12 19.33 -12.46 -2.45
N PRO A 13 20.54 -12.98 -2.77
CA PRO A 13 20.81 -14.41 -2.75
C PRO A 13 20.55 -15.00 -1.36
N ARG A 14 20.10 -16.27 -1.31
CA ARG A 14 19.69 -16.90 -0.04
C ARG A 14 20.84 -16.98 0.97
N GLU A 15 22.05 -17.17 0.48
CA GLU A 15 23.31 -17.23 1.19
C GLU A 15 23.76 -15.88 1.78
N GLU A 16 23.29 -14.77 1.22
CA GLU A 16 23.65 -13.41 1.64
C GLU A 16 22.60 -12.74 2.53
N ARG A 17 21.47 -13.41 2.81
CA ARG A 17 20.33 -12.82 3.54
C ARG A 17 20.63 -12.34 4.97
N GLN A 18 21.75 -12.76 5.54
CA GLN A 18 22.20 -12.38 6.90
C GLN A 18 23.27 -11.27 6.88
N ARG A 19 23.69 -10.81 5.69
CA ARG A 19 24.67 -9.73 5.52
C ARG A 19 23.94 -8.42 5.22
N PRO A 20 24.59 -7.27 5.48
CA PRO A 20 24.11 -5.99 4.97
C PRO A 20 23.90 -6.05 3.46
N CYS A 21 22.84 -5.40 2.98
CA CYS A 21 22.47 -5.38 1.57
C CYS A 21 23.65 -4.89 0.72
N PRO A 22 24.08 -5.62 -0.33
CA PRO A 22 25.19 -5.21 -1.16
C PRO A 22 24.88 -3.97 -2.02
N SER A 23 23.60 -3.62 -2.20
CA SER A 23 23.18 -2.46 -2.99
C SER A 23 23.01 -1.17 -2.16
N CYS A 24 22.49 -1.27 -0.94
CA CYS A 24 22.15 -0.09 -0.12
C CYS A 24 22.74 -0.09 1.28
N GLY A 25 23.49 -1.13 1.65
CA GLY A 25 24.15 -1.26 2.96
C GLY A 25 23.22 -1.59 4.14
N THR A 26 21.91 -1.70 3.93
CA THR A 26 20.95 -1.96 5.01
C THR A 26 21.12 -3.35 5.60
N ASP A 27 21.29 -3.42 6.93
CA ASP A 27 21.09 -4.66 7.69
C ASP A 27 19.59 -4.93 7.88
N ALA A 28 19.13 -6.11 7.44
CA ALA A 28 17.71 -6.43 7.44
C ALA A 28 17.12 -6.57 8.86
N GLY A 29 17.90 -7.10 9.80
CA GLY A 29 17.46 -7.27 11.19
C GLY A 29 17.32 -5.93 11.88
N GLN A 30 18.34 -5.07 11.77
CA GLN A 30 18.33 -3.72 12.32
C GLN A 30 17.19 -2.89 11.73
N TRP A 31 16.99 -2.94 10.41
CA TRP A 31 15.90 -2.21 9.74
C TRP A 31 14.53 -2.63 10.28
N GLN A 32 14.31 -3.93 10.50
CA GLN A 32 13.05 -4.43 11.06
C GLN A 32 12.81 -3.97 12.51
N HIS A 33 13.86 -3.80 13.32
CA HIS A 33 13.73 -3.30 14.68
C HIS A 33 13.50 -1.79 14.74
N GLN A 34 14.01 -1.05 13.76
CA GLN A 34 13.88 0.41 13.67
C GLN A 34 12.52 0.87 13.12
N HIS A 35 11.80 0.01 12.42
CA HIS A 35 10.51 0.34 11.81
C HIS A 35 9.40 -0.49 12.45
N THR A 36 8.32 0.15 12.86
CA THR A 36 7.09 -0.49 13.31
C THR A 36 6.51 -1.40 12.23
N PHE A 37 5.64 -2.32 12.63
CA PHE A 37 4.98 -3.21 11.66
C PHE A 37 4.25 -2.45 10.55
N VAL A 38 3.60 -1.32 10.89
CA VAL A 38 2.80 -0.53 9.95
C VAL A 38 3.69 0.19 8.96
N GLU A 39 4.77 0.83 9.43
CA GLU A 39 5.77 1.47 8.57
C GLU A 39 6.36 0.47 7.56
N ARG A 40 6.64 -0.77 8.00
CA ARG A 40 7.14 -1.82 7.10
C ARG A 40 6.10 -2.21 6.03
N MET A 41 4.81 -2.25 6.37
CA MET A 41 3.75 -2.55 5.42
C MET A 41 3.50 -1.40 4.43
N ILE A 42 3.52 -0.16 4.92
CA ILE A 42 3.48 1.05 4.09
C ILE A 42 4.64 1.03 3.10
N HIS A 43 5.87 0.79 3.58
CA HIS A 43 7.06 0.70 2.72
C HIS A 43 6.90 -0.37 1.63
N ALA A 44 6.34 -1.54 1.99
CA ALA A 44 6.12 -2.64 1.06
C ALA A 44 5.06 -2.35 -0.03
N LEU A 45 4.30 -1.25 0.03
CA LEU A 45 3.46 -0.79 -1.09
C LEU A 45 4.29 -0.45 -2.35
N GLN A 46 5.59 -0.19 -2.19
CA GLN A 46 6.52 0.09 -3.29
C GLN A 46 7.25 -1.16 -3.79
N HIS A 47 6.94 -2.34 -3.23
CA HIS A 47 7.66 -3.56 -3.56
C HIS A 47 7.49 -3.95 -5.05
N PRO A 48 8.54 -4.42 -5.76
CA PRO A 48 8.46 -4.75 -7.19
C PRO A 48 7.53 -5.94 -7.46
N ASN A 49 7.45 -6.91 -6.53
CA ASN A 49 6.53 -8.03 -6.63
C ASN A 49 5.07 -7.58 -6.34
N PRO A 50 4.13 -7.78 -7.27
CA PRO A 50 2.73 -7.36 -7.13
C PRO A 50 1.95 -8.12 -6.04
N GLU A 51 2.26 -9.39 -5.79
CA GLU A 51 1.64 -10.17 -4.70
C GLU A 51 2.03 -9.59 -3.34
N THR A 52 3.30 -9.18 -3.17
CA THR A 52 3.76 -8.50 -1.95
C THR A 52 3.01 -7.19 -1.73
N ARG A 53 2.84 -6.38 -2.79
CA ARG A 53 2.05 -5.15 -2.69
C ARG A 53 0.60 -5.44 -2.31
N MET A 54 -0.03 -6.39 -2.97
CA MET A 54 -1.42 -6.80 -2.66
C MET A 54 -1.57 -7.24 -1.20
N MET A 55 -0.63 -8.03 -0.69
CA MET A 55 -0.63 -8.44 0.72
C MET A 55 -0.48 -7.25 1.67
N SER A 56 0.38 -6.27 1.35
CA SER A 56 0.48 -5.03 2.13
C SER A 56 -0.82 -4.24 2.10
N ILE A 57 -1.45 -4.08 0.93
CA ILE A 57 -2.73 -3.36 0.78
C ILE A 57 -3.79 -4.00 1.68
N ILE A 58 -3.99 -5.32 1.58
CA ILE A 58 -4.97 -6.06 2.39
C ILE A 58 -4.66 -5.92 3.88
N THR A 59 -3.39 -6.06 4.26
CA THR A 59 -2.97 -5.98 5.66
C THR A 59 -3.22 -4.60 6.24
N LEU A 60 -2.87 -3.53 5.53
CA LEU A 60 -3.11 -2.15 5.96
C LEU A 60 -4.61 -1.86 6.06
N GLY A 61 -5.40 -2.30 5.08
CA GLY A 61 -6.86 -2.18 5.08
C GLY A 61 -7.50 -2.88 6.29
N ASN A 62 -7.06 -4.09 6.62
CA ASN A 62 -7.56 -4.82 7.79
C ASN A 62 -7.20 -4.14 9.13
N ARG A 63 -6.05 -3.44 9.19
CA ARG A 63 -5.62 -2.73 10.39
C ARG A 63 -6.33 -1.40 10.60
N ARG A 64 -6.88 -0.80 9.54
CA ARG A 64 -7.73 0.41 9.60
C ARG A 64 -7.08 1.61 10.31
N GLN A 65 -5.77 1.76 10.17
CA GLN A 65 -5.03 2.87 10.77
C GLN A 65 -5.00 4.07 9.82
N VAL A 66 -5.29 5.26 10.34
CA VAL A 66 -5.39 6.52 9.58
C VAL A 66 -4.09 6.84 8.83
N GLU A 67 -2.93 6.56 9.45
CA GLU A 67 -1.60 6.76 8.84
C GLU A 67 -1.38 5.98 7.53
N ALA A 68 -2.19 4.95 7.24
CA ALA A 68 -2.10 4.18 6.00
C ALA A 68 -2.92 4.78 4.84
N ILE A 69 -3.83 5.73 5.11
CA ILE A 69 -4.76 6.28 4.11
C ILE A 69 -4.01 6.94 2.95
N LEU A 70 -3.11 7.87 3.26
CA LEU A 70 -2.35 8.58 2.23
C LEU A 70 -1.44 7.63 1.43
N PRO A 71 -0.61 6.76 2.06
CA PRO A 71 0.20 5.80 1.31
C PRO A 71 -0.60 4.85 0.42
N LEU A 72 -1.78 4.39 0.86
CA LEU A 72 -2.66 3.58 0.04
C LEU A 72 -3.18 4.37 -1.16
N THR A 73 -3.57 5.63 -0.95
CA THR A 73 -4.05 6.51 -2.03
C THR A 73 -2.97 6.77 -3.08
N GLU A 74 -1.76 7.10 -2.64
CA GLU A 74 -0.59 7.26 -3.52
C GLU A 74 -0.27 5.99 -4.28
N CYS A 75 -0.35 4.83 -3.61
CA CYS A 75 -0.18 3.53 -4.24
C CYS A 75 -1.20 3.33 -5.37
N ALA A 76 -2.49 3.58 -5.12
CA ALA A 76 -3.54 3.44 -6.13
C ALA A 76 -3.33 4.38 -7.33
N MET A 77 -2.90 5.61 -7.09
CA MET A 77 -2.64 6.61 -8.13
C MET A 77 -1.32 6.35 -8.89
N GLY A 78 -0.43 5.53 -8.35
CA GLY A 78 0.88 5.24 -8.91
C GLY A 78 0.84 4.50 -10.26
N VAL A 79 1.84 4.78 -11.11
CA VAL A 79 1.94 4.21 -12.46
C VAL A 79 2.00 2.67 -12.46
N SER A 80 2.56 2.07 -11.41
CA SER A 80 2.73 0.63 -11.24
C SER A 80 1.52 -0.10 -10.62
N SER A 81 0.47 0.62 -10.20
CA SER A 81 -0.73 -0.03 -9.65
C SER A 81 -1.62 -0.60 -10.75
N ASP A 82 -1.92 -1.89 -10.66
CA ASP A 82 -2.94 -2.49 -11.52
C ASP A 82 -4.35 -2.21 -10.97
N VAL A 83 -5.36 -2.37 -11.83
CA VAL A 83 -6.76 -2.04 -11.50
C VAL A 83 -7.28 -2.85 -10.31
N ILE A 84 -6.82 -4.10 -10.14
CA ILE A 84 -7.27 -4.95 -9.03
C ILE A 84 -6.68 -4.46 -7.71
N GLN A 85 -5.39 -4.09 -7.68
CA GLN A 85 -4.77 -3.44 -6.52
C GLN A 85 -5.48 -2.13 -6.16
N SER A 86 -5.74 -1.26 -7.14
CA SER A 86 -6.46 0.00 -6.89
C SER A 86 -7.89 -0.22 -6.39
N LEU A 87 -8.63 -1.21 -6.90
CA LEU A 87 -9.96 -1.55 -6.38
C LEU A 87 -9.92 -2.11 -4.95
N GLN A 88 -8.91 -2.92 -4.63
CA GLN A 88 -8.70 -3.41 -3.27
C GLN A 88 -8.33 -2.24 -2.32
N ILE A 89 -7.55 -1.27 -2.78
CA ILE A 89 -7.28 -0.03 -2.04
C ILE A 89 -8.58 0.74 -1.76
N VAL A 90 -9.42 0.97 -2.78
CA VAL A 90 -10.72 1.66 -2.60
C VAL A 90 -11.55 0.94 -1.53
N LYS A 91 -11.67 -0.38 -1.62
CA LYS A 91 -12.36 -1.18 -0.59
C LYS A 91 -11.75 -0.95 0.79
N SER A 92 -10.43 -1.00 0.91
CA SER A 92 -9.74 -0.79 2.18
C SER A 92 -9.97 0.61 2.75
N LEU A 93 -9.98 1.66 1.93
CA LEU A 93 -10.28 3.03 2.35
C LEU A 93 -11.74 3.18 2.80
N ILE A 94 -12.69 2.56 2.10
CA ILE A 94 -14.11 2.55 2.49
C ILE A 94 -14.31 1.92 3.87
N ASP A 95 -13.56 0.86 4.18
CA ASP A 95 -13.64 0.14 5.47
C ASP A 95 -12.91 0.87 6.63
N MET A 96 -12.18 1.96 6.35
CA MET A 96 -11.47 2.74 7.37
C MET A 96 -12.42 3.69 8.14
N PRO A 97 -12.03 4.11 9.36
CA PRO A 97 -12.81 5.06 10.15
C PRO A 97 -13.04 6.37 9.41
N GLU A 98 -14.19 7.00 9.65
CA GLU A 98 -14.49 8.31 9.10
C GLU A 98 -13.50 9.36 9.65
N CYS A 99 -12.81 10.02 8.73
CA CYS A 99 -11.84 11.08 9.00
C CYS A 99 -11.63 11.91 7.73
N THR A 100 -11.09 13.12 7.89
CA THR A 100 -10.85 14.06 6.78
C THR A 100 -9.91 13.46 5.72
N GLU A 101 -8.94 12.66 6.15
CA GLU A 101 -7.98 11.96 5.31
C GLU A 101 -8.69 10.96 4.40
N LYS A 102 -9.64 10.17 4.94
CA LYS A 102 -10.43 9.20 4.16
C LYS A 102 -11.26 9.92 3.10
N THR A 103 -11.96 10.99 3.49
CA THR A 103 -12.77 11.79 2.55
C THR A 103 -11.87 12.35 1.43
N THR A 104 -10.75 12.95 1.78
CA THR A 104 -9.78 13.50 0.82
C THR A 104 -9.27 12.43 -0.15
N ALA A 105 -8.88 11.27 0.39
CA ALA A 105 -8.40 10.13 -0.41
C ALA A 105 -9.44 9.64 -1.42
N LEU A 106 -10.70 9.47 -0.99
CA LEU A 106 -11.77 9.04 -1.88
C LEU A 106 -12.04 10.09 -2.97
N HIS A 107 -12.05 11.38 -2.63
CA HIS A 107 -12.18 12.44 -3.63
C HIS A 107 -11.04 12.42 -4.65
N MET A 108 -9.79 12.22 -4.25
CA MET A 108 -8.65 12.09 -5.17
C MET A 108 -8.83 10.92 -6.15
N LEU A 109 -9.41 9.82 -5.71
CA LEU A 109 -9.61 8.62 -6.53
C LEU A 109 -10.77 8.76 -7.53
N THR A 110 -11.57 9.83 -7.47
CA THR A 110 -12.54 10.16 -8.53
C THR A 110 -11.85 10.55 -9.84
N ASP A 111 -10.59 10.98 -9.79
CA ASP A 111 -9.75 11.30 -10.96
C ASP A 111 -8.83 10.14 -11.39
N HIS A 112 -8.97 8.96 -10.78
CA HIS A 112 -8.10 7.83 -11.07
C HIS A 112 -8.17 7.39 -12.54
N ARG A 113 -7.04 7.02 -13.16
CA ARG A 113 -6.95 6.66 -14.60
C ARG A 113 -7.92 5.57 -15.06
N ALA A 114 -8.14 4.55 -14.24
CA ALA A 114 -9.04 3.44 -14.53
C ALA A 114 -10.49 3.77 -14.19
N SER A 115 -11.39 3.64 -15.18
CA SER A 115 -12.83 3.92 -15.02
C SER A 115 -13.51 3.07 -13.95
N ALA A 116 -13.10 1.80 -13.80
CA ALA A 116 -13.64 0.92 -12.77
C ALA A 116 -13.40 1.44 -11.35
N VAL A 117 -12.25 2.05 -11.11
CA VAL A 117 -11.89 2.65 -9.80
C VAL A 117 -12.74 3.90 -9.56
N ARG A 118 -12.80 4.81 -10.54
CA ARG A 118 -13.63 6.02 -10.45
C ARG A 118 -15.08 5.68 -10.14
N ARG A 119 -15.65 4.73 -10.89
CA ARG A 119 -17.03 4.28 -10.71
C ARG A 119 -17.26 3.72 -9.30
N ARG A 120 -16.37 2.87 -8.81
CA ARG A 120 -16.51 2.26 -7.49
C ARG A 120 -16.47 3.29 -6.35
N VAL A 121 -15.65 4.32 -6.50
CA VAL A 121 -15.59 5.45 -5.55
C VAL A 121 -16.86 6.27 -5.62
N GLN A 122 -17.33 6.61 -6.83
CA GLN A 122 -18.55 7.39 -7.01
C GLN A 122 -19.78 6.68 -6.42
N GLU A 123 -19.92 5.37 -6.66
CA GLU A 123 -20.98 4.54 -6.06
C GLU A 123 -21.01 4.70 -4.53
N TYR A 124 -19.86 4.66 -3.88
CA TYR A 124 -19.78 4.84 -2.42
C TYR A 124 -20.14 6.28 -1.99
N LEU A 125 -19.67 7.30 -2.71
CA LEU A 125 -19.98 8.69 -2.37
C LEU A 125 -21.48 9.00 -2.53
N ASP A 126 -22.12 8.45 -3.56
CA ASP A 126 -23.56 8.59 -3.81
C ASP A 126 -24.40 7.90 -2.72
N GLU A 127 -23.96 6.73 -2.25
CA GLU A 127 -24.56 6.02 -1.12
C GLU A 127 -24.52 6.85 0.17
N GLN A 128 -23.39 7.52 0.46
CA GLN A 128 -23.25 8.36 1.65
C GLN A 128 -24.09 9.64 1.58
N ALA A 129 -24.28 10.23 0.39
CA ALA A 129 -25.09 11.43 0.21
C ALA A 129 -26.61 11.18 0.34
N SER A 130 -27.03 9.91 0.29
CA SER A 130 -28.43 9.50 0.38
C SER A 130 -28.88 9.13 1.80
N CYS A 131 -27.97 9.15 2.78
CA CYS A 131 -28.22 8.90 4.20
C CYS A 131 -28.27 10.19 5.02
#